data_AF-A0A4V2Q8I1-F1
#
_entry.id   AF-A0A4V2Q8I1-F1
#
_cell.length_a   1.000
_cell.length_b   1.000
_cell.length_c   1.000
_cell.angle_alpha   90.00
_cell.angle_beta   90.00
_cell.angle_gamma   90.00
#
_symmetry.space_group_name_H-M   'P 1'
#
loop_
_entity.id
_entity.type
_entity.pdbx_description
1 polymer ?
#
loop_
_entity_poly.entity_id
_entity_poly.type
_entity_poly.pdbx_seq_one_letter_code
_entity_poly.pdbx_strand_id
1 'polypeptide(L)'
;MLLPLKKVAAFLMSIDQERGQSIIALMDNAEIRAVVTEIKRLPDFSEEEKDGFRAEFKGLGYTEQMNPSEVLMMMRLLFNGSRISR
;
A
#
# COMPACT_ATOMS: atom_id res chain seq x y z
N MET A 1 1.63 -9.65 -13.41
CA MET A 1 0.76 -8.96 -12.44
C MET A 1 1.38 -9.14 -11.05
N LEU A 2 1.62 -8.07 -10.29
CA LEU A 2 2.18 -8.16 -8.94
C LEU A 2 1.21 -8.88 -7.98
N LEU A 3 1.74 -9.60 -7.00
CA LEU A 3 0.92 -10.16 -5.92
C LEU A 3 0.34 -9.03 -5.04
N PRO A 4 -0.83 -9.22 -4.40
CA PRO A 4 -1.47 -8.21 -3.57
C PRO A 4 -0.53 -7.55 -2.55
N LEU A 5 0.29 -8.32 -1.84
CA LEU A 5 1.24 -7.79 -0.86
C LEU A 5 2.30 -6.87 -1.48
N LYS A 6 2.81 -7.24 -2.65
CA LYS A 6 3.76 -6.41 -3.42
C LYS A 6 3.13 -5.11 -3.89
N LYS A 7 1.86 -5.15 -4.30
CA LYS A 7 1.11 -3.95 -4.70
C LYS A 7 0.93 -2.97 -3.54
N VAL A 8 0.56 -3.46 -2.36
CA VAL A 8 0.45 -2.63 -1.15
C VAL A 8 1.79 -2.00 -0.81
N ALA A 9 2.87 -2.78 -0.79
CA ALA A 9 4.20 -2.28 -0.50
C ALA A 9 4.68 -1.23 -1.52
N ALA A 10 4.51 -1.51 -2.81
CA ALA A 10 4.88 -0.57 -3.88
C ALA A 10 4.05 0.72 -3.83
N PHE A 11 2.75 0.62 -3.53
CA PHE A 11 1.90 1.80 -3.36
C PHE A 11 2.31 2.64 -2.15
N LEU A 12 2.63 2.02 -1.01
CA LEU A 12 3.15 2.75 0.16
C LEU A 12 4.48 3.46 -0.13
N MET A 13 5.33 2.88 -0.99
CA MET A 13 6.56 3.52 -1.47
C MET A 13 6.30 4.64 -2.51
N SER A 14 5.10 4.68 -3.09
CA SER A 14 4.70 5.67 -4.10
C SER A 14 4.03 6.92 -3.52
N ILE A 15 3.60 6.89 -2.26
CA ILE A 15 3.01 8.06 -1.59
C ILE A 15 4.04 8.76 -0.72
N ASP A 16 3.72 9.94 -0.24
CA ASP A 16 4.59 10.65 0.70
C ASP A 16 4.83 9.82 1.97
N GLN A 17 6.02 9.99 2.55
CA GLN A 17 6.49 9.16 3.66
C GLN A 17 5.59 9.27 4.90
N GLU A 18 5.12 10.48 5.22
CA GLU A 18 4.30 10.75 6.40
C GLU A 18 2.94 10.04 6.32
N ARG A 19 2.30 10.09 5.14
CA ARG A 19 1.06 9.38 4.85
C ARG A 19 1.25 7.88 4.87
N GLY A 20 2.33 7.38 4.27
CA GLY A 20 2.70 5.97 4.33
C GLY A 20 2.85 5.47 5.77
N GLN A 21 3.56 6.21 6.62
CA GLN A 21 3.71 5.90 8.04
C GLN A 21 2.38 5.93 8.79
N SER A 22 1.52 6.92 8.51
CA SER A 22 0.20 7.04 9.13
C SER A 22 -0.72 5.86 8.80
N ILE A 23 -0.63 5.32 7.58
CA ILE A 23 -1.39 4.11 7.20
C ILE A 23 -0.81 2.88 7.91
N ILE A 24 0.52 2.73 7.94
CA ILE A 24 1.20 1.60 8.62
C ILE A 24 0.87 1.60 10.12
N ALA A 25 0.74 2.76 10.76
CA ALA A 25 0.39 2.86 12.19
C ALA A 25 -1.00 2.31 12.54
N LEU A 26 -1.89 2.16 11.55
CA LEU A 26 -3.24 1.59 11.73
C LEU A 26 -3.29 0.07 11.49
N MET A 27 -2.19 -0.52 11.03
CA MET A 27 -2.07 -1.95 10.77
C MET A 27 -1.80 -2.73 12.06
N ASP A 28 -2.18 -4.01 12.09
CA ASP A 28 -1.74 -4.89 13.17
C ASP A 28 -0.28 -5.34 12.99
N ASN A 29 0.31 -5.89 14.05
CA ASN A 29 1.72 -6.30 14.03
C ASN A 29 2.06 -7.34 12.95
N ALA A 30 1.10 -8.17 12.53
CA ALA A 30 1.33 -9.15 11.47
C ALA A 30 1.33 -8.49 10.09
N GLU A 31 0.38 -7.59 9.84
CA GLU A 31 0.31 -6.76 8.64
C GLU A 31 1.57 -5.90 8.49
N ILE A 32 2.00 -5.21 9.56
CA ILE A 32 3.22 -4.40 9.57
C ILE A 32 4.42 -5.25 9.16
N ARG A 33 4.60 -6.43 9.77
CA ARG A 33 5.72 -7.32 9.43
C ARG A 33 5.68 -7.75 7.97
N ALA A 34 4.51 -8.09 7.44
CA ALA A 34 4.36 -8.50 6.04
C ALA A 34 4.73 -7.36 5.09
N VAL A 35 4.13 -6.18 5.29
CA VAL A 35 4.32 -5.00 4.44
C VAL A 35 5.75 -4.49 4.50
N VAL A 36 6.31 -4.28 5.71
CA VAL A 36 7.68 -3.75 5.87
C VAL A 36 8.72 -4.73 5.31
N THR A 37 8.50 -6.04 5.47
CA THR A 37 9.39 -7.04 4.87
C THR A 37 9.38 -6.95 3.34
N GLU A 38 8.20 -6.72 2.75
CA GLU A 38 8.08 -6.61 1.31
C GLU A 38 8.65 -5.29 0.77
N ILE A 39 8.42 -4.16 1.46
CA ILE A 39 9.06 -2.86 1.13
C ILE A 39 10.59 -3.00 1.06
N LYS A 40 11.20 -3.68 2.04
CA LYS A 40 12.66 -3.89 2.07
C LYS A 40 13.20 -4.77 0.94
N ARG A 41 12.33 -5.55 0.28
CA ARG A 41 12.70 -6.43 -0.85
C ARG A 41 12.48 -5.78 -2.20
N LEU A 42 11.61 -4.78 -2.27
CA LEU A 42 11.35 -4.06 -3.51
C LEU A 42 12.53 -3.13 -3.83
N PRO A 43 12.89 -2.98 -5.11
CA PRO A 43 13.85 -1.97 -5.53
C PRO A 43 13.24 -0.58 -5.32
N ASP A 44 14.09 0.44 -5.34
CA ASP A 44 13.61 1.80 -5.52
C ASP A 44 12.99 1.95 -6.92
N PHE A 45 11.83 2.59 -6.97
CA PHE A 45 11.07 2.83 -8.19
C PHE A 45 11.35 4.23 -8.72
N SER A 46 11.39 4.36 -10.05
CA SER A 46 11.30 5.65 -10.74
C SER A 46 9.97 6.34 -10.44
N GLU A 47 9.90 7.66 -10.66
CA GLU A 47 8.62 8.39 -10.48
C GLU A 47 7.54 7.92 -11.45
N GLU A 48 7.89 7.50 -12.67
CA GLU A 48 6.95 6.94 -13.64
C GLU A 48 6.33 5.62 -13.13
N GLU A 49 7.15 4.73 -12.56
CA GLU A 49 6.66 3.49 -11.94
C GLU A 49 5.76 3.79 -10.73
N LYS A 50 6.13 4.76 -9.89
CA LYS A 50 5.30 5.21 -8.76
C LYS A 50 3.97 5.78 -9.23
N ASP A 51 3.94 6.57 -10.30
CA ASP A 51 2.71 7.05 -10.92
C ASP A 51 1.83 5.90 -11.39
N GLY A 52 2.42 4.85 -11.97
CA GLY A 52 1.71 3.63 -12.33
C GLY A 52 1.01 2.97 -11.14
N PHE A 53 1.71 2.82 -10.01
CA PHE A 53 1.10 2.26 -8.79
C PHE A 53 -0.01 3.15 -8.22
N ARG A 54 0.20 4.48 -8.21
CA ARG A 54 -0.83 5.45 -7.81
C ARG A 54 -2.05 5.35 -8.72
N ALA A 55 -1.86 5.23 -10.03
CA ALA A 55 -2.94 5.11 -11.01
C ALA A 55 -3.74 3.81 -10.84
N GLU A 56 -3.07 2.69 -10.57
CA GLU A 56 -3.75 1.42 -10.29
C GLU A 56 -4.67 1.55 -9.05
N PHE A 57 -4.17 2.15 -7.97
CA PHE A 57 -4.98 2.39 -6.77
C PHE A 57 -6.09 3.43 -7.01
N LYS A 58 -5.86 4.47 -7.83
CA LYS A 58 -6.92 5.41 -8.26
C LYS A 58 -8.03 4.66 -9.01
N GLY A 59 -7.69 3.70 -9.85
CA GLY A 59 -8.65 2.80 -10.52
C GLY A 59 -9.46 1.92 -9.55
N LEU A 60 -8.95 1.68 -8.34
CA LEU A 60 -9.64 0.96 -7.27
C LEU A 60 -10.46 1.91 -6.35
N GLY A 61 -10.45 3.21 -6.62
CA GLY A 61 -11.21 4.22 -5.86
C GLY A 61 -10.36 5.10 -4.94
N TYR A 62 -9.02 4.99 -4.97
CA TYR A 62 -8.15 5.82 -4.13
C TYR A 62 -8.23 7.26 -4.56
N THR A 63 -8.37 8.15 -3.58
CA THR A 63 -8.25 9.59 -3.78
C THR A 63 -7.24 10.17 -2.81
N GLU A 64 -6.58 11.24 -3.22
CA GLU A 64 -5.57 11.92 -2.39
C GLU A 64 -6.20 12.59 -1.14
N GLN A 65 -7.52 12.75 -1.12
CA GLN A 65 -8.28 13.28 0.01
C GLN A 65 -8.64 12.22 1.06
N MET A 66 -8.50 10.92 0.74
CA MET A 66 -8.81 9.84 1.68
C MET A 66 -7.91 9.89 2.91
N ASN A 67 -8.50 9.75 4.09
CA ASN A 67 -7.73 9.62 5.32
C ASN A 67 -7.01 8.25 5.39
N PRO A 68 -5.97 8.10 6.22
CA PRO A 68 -5.19 6.86 6.30
C PRO A 68 -6.01 5.59 6.57
N SER A 69 -7.11 5.69 7.32
CA SER A 69 -7.97 4.53 7.64
C SER A 69 -8.79 4.05 6.44
N GLU A 70 -9.24 4.97 5.60
CA GLU A 70 -9.95 4.66 4.35
C GLU A 70 -8.99 4.00 3.35
N VAL A 71 -7.76 4.50 3.26
CA VAL A 71 -6.72 3.90 2.43
C VAL A 71 -6.39 2.49 2.90
N LEU A 72 -6.24 2.27 4.21
CA LEU A 72 -6.01 0.93 4.76
C LEU A 72 -7.17 -0.03 4.46
N MET A 73 -8.42 0.43 4.61
CA MET A 73 -9.59 -0.38 4.27
C MET A 73 -9.55 -0.81 2.80
N MET A 74 -9.19 0.10 1.89
CA MET A 74 -9.04 -0.26 0.48
C MET A 74 -7.92 -1.25 0.22
N MET A 75 -6.75 -1.09 0.87
CA MET A 75 -5.67 -2.07 0.76
C MET A 75 -6.14 -3.47 1.16
N ARG A 76 -6.96 -3.59 2.21
CA ARG A 76 -7.54 -4.86 2.66
C ARG A 76 -8.54 -5.44 1.66
N LEU A 77 -9.19 -4.64 0.80
CA LEU A 77 -10.05 -5.18 -0.27
C LEU A 77 -9.27 -6.06 -1.25
N LEU A 78 -7.97 -5.79 -1.47
CA LEU A 78 -7.09 -6.68 -2.25
C LEU A 78 -6.93 -8.07 -1.62
N PHE A 79 -7.30 -8.21 -0.35
CA PHE A 79 -7.27 -9.43 0.44
C PHE A 79 -8.68 -9.87 0.85
N ASN A 80 -9.70 -9.55 0.05
CA ASN A 80 -11.11 -9.87 0.34
C ASN A 80 -11.61 -9.26 1.67
N GLY A 81 -11.12 -8.07 2.03
CA GLY A 81 -11.46 -7.39 3.28
C GLY A 81 -10.76 -7.97 4.53
N SER A 82 -9.89 -8.97 4.35
CA SER A 82 -9.14 -9.58 5.44
C SER A 82 -7.81 -8.87 5.70
N ARG A 83 -7.03 -9.39 6.65
CA ARG A 83 -5.71 -8.85 6.99
C ARG A 83 -4.77 -8.90 5.79
N ILE A 84 -3.99 -7.85 5.62
CA ILE A 84 -2.91 -7.79 4.62
C ILE A 84 -1.89 -8.88 4.96
N SER A 85 -1.85 -9.92 4.13
CA SER A 85 -1.04 -11.12 4.33
C SER A 85 -0.46 -11.59 3.00
N ARG A 86 0.08 -12.81 2.91
CA ARG A 86 0.85 -13.28 1.75
C ARG A 86 0.05 -13.26 0.45
#